data_AF-A0AAV9Z8F1-F1
#
_entry.id   AF-A0AAV9Z8F1-F1
#
_cell.length_a   1.000
_cell.length_b   1.000
_cell.length_c   1.000
_cell.angle_alpha   90.00
_cell.angle_beta   90.00
_cell.angle_gamma   90.00
#
_symmetry.space_group_name_H-M   'P 1'
#
loop_
_entity.id
_entity.type
_entity.pdbx_description
1 polymer ?
#
loop_
_entity_poly.entity_id
_entity_poly.type
_entity_poly.pdbx_seq_one_letter_code
_entity_poly.pdbx_strand_id
1 'polypeptide(L)' 'YKPPVIRACMHHLNGRIIIGGKKSEKGVRVKLADIFGIYRGVSYLMTRSGGTWDEDFGANVITQTEQDVWEGVILARPE' A
#
# COMPACT_ATOMS: atom_id res chain seq x y z
N TYR A 1 13.75 -10.35 -1.66
CA TYR A 1 13.24 -11.28 -2.69
C TYR A 1 14.38 -12.05 -3.32
N LYS A 2 14.10 -13.28 -3.76
CA LYS A 2 15.09 -14.13 -4.43
C LYS A 2 15.58 -13.43 -5.71
N PRO A 3 16.90 -13.35 -5.96
CA PRO A 3 17.46 -12.66 -7.14
C PRO A 3 16.85 -13.07 -8.48
N PRO A 4 16.53 -14.36 -8.75
CA PRO A 4 15.89 -14.77 -10.00
C PRO A 4 14.54 -14.10 -10.26
N VAL A 5 13.74 -13.89 -9.21
CA VAL A 5 12.41 -13.26 -9.32
C VAL A 5 12.56 -11.78 -9.71
N ILE A 6 13.50 -11.07 -9.08
CA ILE A 6 13.76 -9.66 -9.37
C ILE A 6 14.21 -9.50 -10.82
N ARG A 7 15.09 -10.40 -11.31
CA ARG A 7 15.52 -10.43 -12.71
C ARG A 7 14.36 -10.67 -13.67
N ALA A 8 13.53 -11.67 -13.39
CA ALA A 8 12.35 -11.96 -14.21
C ALA A 8 11.41 -10.74 -14.29
N CYS A 9 11.13 -10.08 -13.16
CA CYS A 9 10.34 -8.85 -13.13
C CYS A 9 11.00 -7.71 -13.93
N MET A 10 12.30 -7.52 -13.78
CA MET A 10 13.03 -6.50 -14.53
C MET A 10 12.93 -6.73 -16.05
N HIS A 11 13.16 -7.96 -16.51
CA HIS A 11 13.01 -8.31 -17.93
C HIS A 11 11.58 -8.11 -18.41
N HIS A 12 10.59 -8.55 -17.62
CA HIS A 12 9.17 -8.38 -17.93
C HIS A 12 8.78 -6.90 -18.10
N LEU A 13 9.24 -6.04 -17.18
CA LEU A 13 8.97 -4.60 -17.22
C LEU A 13 9.70 -3.94 -18.39
N ASN A 14 10.98 -4.25 -18.59
CA ASN A 14 11.77 -3.69 -19.68
C ASN A 14 11.23 -4.07 -21.07
N GLY A 15 10.63 -5.25 -21.22
CA GLY A 15 9.96 -5.66 -22.46
C GLY A 15 8.66 -4.91 -22.76
N ARG A 16 8.17 -4.06 -21.85
CA ARG A 16 6.92 -3.30 -21.97
C ARG A 16 7.13 -1.78 -21.93
N ILE A 17 8.37 -1.31 -21.90
CA ILE A 17 8.65 0.13 -21.88
C ILE A 17 8.34 0.69 -23.27
N ILE A 18 7.38 1.60 -23.34
CA ILE A 18 7.07 2.39 -24.54
C ILE A 18 7.84 3.72 -24.48
N ILE A 19 7.91 4.35 -23.30
CA ILE A 19 8.60 5.63 -23.05
C ILE A 19 9.42 5.54 -21.76
N GLY A 20 10.63 6.10 -21.78
CA GLY A 20 11.51 6.24 -20.61
C GLY A 20 12.66 5.23 -20.54
N GLY A 21 13.43 5.29 -19.45
CA GLY A 21 14.63 4.49 -19.25
C GLY A 21 14.38 3.06 -18.74
N LYS A 22 15.30 2.16 -19.11
CA LYS A 22 15.34 0.77 -18.63
C LYS A 22 15.35 0.71 -17.10
N LYS A 23 14.58 -0.21 -16.54
CA LYS A 23 14.54 -0.51 -15.11
C LYS A 23 15.74 -1.36 -14.72
N SER A 24 16.35 -1.02 -13.58
CA SER A 24 17.44 -1.78 -12.97
C SER A 24 16.91 -2.76 -11.93
N GLU A 25 17.64 -3.85 -11.66
CA GLU A 25 17.27 -4.81 -10.60
C GLU A 25 17.12 -4.13 -9.23
N LYS A 26 17.99 -3.17 -8.91
CA LYS A 26 17.93 -2.40 -7.67
C LYS A 26 16.61 -1.62 -7.59
N GLY A 27 16.23 -0.91 -8.64
CA GLY A 27 14.98 -0.15 -8.68
C GLY A 27 13.76 -1.05 -8.56
N VAL A 28 13.73 -2.18 -9.27
CA VAL A 28 12.65 -3.17 -9.19
C VAL A 28 12.53 -3.76 -7.78
N ARG A 29 13.66 -4.06 -7.13
CA ARG A 29 13.67 -4.56 -5.75
C ARG A 29 13.05 -3.58 -4.77
N VAL A 30 13.43 -2.31 -4.83
CA VAL A 30 12.89 -1.25 -3.97
C VAL A 30 11.39 -1.12 -4.21
N LYS A 31 10.96 -1.03 -5.47
CA LYS A 31 9.54 -0.86 -5.78
C LYS A 31 8.69 -2.05 -5.32
N LEU A 32 9.20 -3.28 -5.45
CA LEU A 32 8.53 -4.46 -4.90
C LEU A 32 8.40 -4.36 -3.38
N ALA A 33 9.47 -3.96 -2.68
CA ALA A 33 9.41 -3.79 -1.23
C ALA A 33 8.34 -2.76 -0.82
N ASP A 34 8.25 -1.62 -1.53
CA ASP A 34 7.24 -0.60 -1.29
C ASP A 34 5.82 -1.15 -1.48
N ILE A 35 5.55 -1.83 -2.59
CA ILE A 35 4.24 -2.41 -2.91
C ILE A 35 3.82 -3.41 -1.84
N PHE A 36 4.74 -4.30 -1.42
CA PHE A 36 4.43 -5.26 -0.37
C PHE A 36 4.29 -4.61 1.01
N GLY A 37 4.99 -3.51 1.27
CA GLY A 37 4.78 -2.70 2.47
C GLY A 37 3.36 -2.13 2.52
N ILE A 38 2.91 -1.52 1.43
CA ILE A 38 1.54 -1.01 1.28
C ILE A 38 0.53 -2.15 1.43
N TYR A 39 0.71 -3.26 0.71
CA TYR A 39 -0.18 -4.42 0.79
C TYR A 39 -0.32 -4.95 2.22
N ARG A 40 0.78 -5.02 2.97
CA ARG A 40 0.75 -5.43 4.39
C ARG A 40 0.02 -4.42 5.27
N GLY A 41 0.25 -3.12 5.05
CA GLY A 41 -0.46 -2.06 5.75
C GLY A 41 -1.97 -2.13 5.51
N VAL A 42 -2.38 -2.25 4.24
CA VAL A 42 -3.78 -2.44 3.84
C VAL A 42 -4.35 -3.72 4.44
N SER A 43 -3.63 -4.84 4.37
CA SER A 43 -4.09 -6.11 4.95
C SER A 43 -4.25 -6.04 6.47
N TYR A 44 -3.36 -5.32 7.15
CA TYR A 44 -3.49 -5.07 8.58
C TYR A 44 -4.74 -4.23 8.87
N LEU A 45 -4.97 -3.16 8.10
CA LEU A 45 -6.17 -2.35 8.27
C LEU A 45 -7.43 -3.18 8.03
N MET A 46 -7.52 -3.90 6.90
CA MET A 46 -8.66 -4.79 6.59
C MET A 46 -9.01 -5.80 7.69
N THR A 47 -8.00 -6.34 8.37
CA THR A 47 -8.21 -7.48 9.28
C THR A 47 -8.18 -7.11 10.75
N ARG A 48 -7.67 -5.92 11.11
CA ARG A 48 -7.36 -5.57 12.50
C ARG A 48 -7.62 -4.11 12.88
N SER A 49 -8.05 -3.23 11.97
CA SER A 49 -8.28 -1.81 12.33
C SER A 49 -9.58 -1.57 13.11
N GLY A 50 -10.46 -2.57 13.25
CA GLY A 50 -11.79 -2.41 13.85
C GLY A 50 -12.80 -1.70 12.94
N GLY A 51 -12.32 -0.93 11.96
CA GLY A 51 -13.14 -0.35 10.90
C GLY A 51 -13.58 -1.38 9.87
N THR A 52 -14.62 -1.04 9.12
CA THR A 52 -15.18 -1.90 8.07
C THR A 52 -14.57 -1.50 6.73
N TRP A 53 -14.17 -2.49 5.95
CA TRP A 53 -13.51 -2.27 4.66
C TRP A 53 -14.55 -2.32 3.54
N ASP A 54 -14.60 -1.25 2.75
CA ASP A 54 -15.41 -1.13 1.55
C ASP A 54 -14.50 -1.27 0.31
N GLU A 55 -14.93 -2.02 -0.71
CA GLU A 55 -14.09 -2.25 -1.91
C GLU A 55 -13.98 -1.01 -2.82
N ASP A 56 -14.97 -0.12 -2.80
CA ASP A 56 -15.00 1.11 -3.60
C ASP A 56 -14.26 2.27 -2.90
N PHE A 57 -14.32 2.33 -1.57
CA PHE A 57 -13.86 3.47 -0.78
C PHE A 57 -12.73 3.15 0.23
N GLY A 58 -12.42 1.88 0.48
CA GLY A 58 -11.35 1.44 1.38
C GLY A 58 -11.76 1.34 2.85
N ALA A 59 -10.80 1.54 3.77
CA ALA A 59 -11.09 1.53 5.21
C ALA A 59 -11.97 2.73 5.57
N ASN A 60 -13.23 2.46 5.91
CA ASN A 60 -14.18 3.49 6.33
C ASN A 60 -14.61 3.31 7.77
N VAL A 61 -14.94 4.45 8.36
CA VAL A 61 -15.59 4.54 9.65
C VAL A 61 -17.09 4.54 9.38
N ILE A 62 -17.76 3.42 9.66
CA ILE A 62 -19.16 3.24 9.22
C ILE A 62 -20.14 3.67 10.30
N THR A 63 -19.70 3.74 11.56
CA THR A 63 -20.55 4.12 12.68
C THR A 63 -20.25 5.54 13.17
N GLN A 64 -21.30 6.29 13.50
CA GLN A 64 -21.18 7.63 14.06
C GLN A 64 -20.31 7.64 15.33
N THR A 65 -20.38 6.59 16.15
CA THR A 65 -19.57 6.45 17.35
C THR A 65 -18.07 6.36 17.08
N GLU A 66 -17.65 5.64 16.03
CA GLU A 66 -16.24 5.56 15.65
C GLU A 66 -15.76 6.89 15.02
N GLN A 67 -16.64 7.61 14.33
CA GLN A 67 -16.36 8.94 13.79
C GLN A 67 -16.12 9.93 14.94
N ASP A 68 -16.98 9.90 15.96
CA ASP A 68 -16.87 10.76 17.15
C ASP A 68 -15.57 10.49 17.94
N VAL A 69 -15.13 9.22 18.04
CA VAL A 69 -13.84 8.86 18.65
C VAL A 69 -12.67 9.39 17.83
N TRP A 70 -12.72 9.25 16.50
CA TRP A 70 -11.67 9.76 15.62
C TRP A 70 -11.56 11.28 15.66
N GLU A 71 -12.68 11.99 15.64
CA GLU A 71 -12.71 13.45 15.82
C GLU A 71 -12.16 13.86 17.19
N GLY A 72 -12.51 13.13 18.26
CA GLY A 72 -11.96 13.36 19.59
C GLY A 72 -10.44 13.21 19.66
N VAL A 73 -9.86 12.22 18.97
CA VAL A 73 -8.40 12.01 18.90
C VAL A 73 -7.71 13.14 18.14
N ILE A 74 -8.30 13.61 17.04
CA ILE A 74 -7.78 14.74 16.25
C ILE A 74 -7.84 16.04 17.07
N LEU A 75 -8.96 16.32 17.74
CA LEU A 75 -9.15 17.49 18.59
C LEU A 75 -8.23 17.50 19.83
N ALA A 76 -7.89 16.32 20.36
CA ALA A 76 -6.97 16.18 21.49
C ALA A 76 -5.48 16.35 21.10
N ARG A 77 -5.17 16.34 19.80
CA ARG A 77 -3.83 16.63 19.26
C ARG A 77 -3.92 17.61 18.09
N PRO A 78 -4.31 18.87 18.36
CA PRO A 78 -4.30 19.89 17.34
C PRO A 78 -2.84 20.29 17.11
N GLU A 79 -2.34 20.02 15.92
CA GLU A 79 -1.13 20.67 15.40
C GLU A 79 -1.50 22.00 14.74
#